data_AF-A0A8T4MBX2-F1
#
_entry.id   AF-A0A8T4MBX2-F1
#
_cell.length_a   1.000
_cell.length_b   1.000
_cell.length_c   1.000
_cell.angle_alpha   90.00
_cell.angle_beta   90.00
_cell.angle_gamma   90.00
#
_symmetry.space_group_name_H-M   'P 1'
#
loop_
_entity.id
_entity.type
_entity.pdbx_description
1 polymer ?
#
loop_
_entity_poly.entity_id
_entity_poly.type
_entity_poly.pdbx_seq_one_letter_code
_entity_poly.pdbx_strand_id
1 'polypeptide(L)' 'MEEANKEKKGKKEELKKIHLDNLRGRVIIFDPEKSEFAKNLKLKERAEYMQKQK' A
#
# COMPACT_ATOMS: atom_id res chain seq x y z
N MET A 1 -28.69 -28.67 19.34
CA MET A 1 -27.73 -27.59 19.66
C MET A 1 -26.39 -27.84 18.98
N GLU A 2 -26.36 -28.07 17.66
CA GLU A 2 -25.11 -28.38 16.95
C GLU A 2 -24.96 -27.70 15.59
N GLU A 3 -25.88 -26.81 15.21
CA GLU A 3 -25.85 -26.20 13.86
C GLU A 3 -25.28 -24.79 13.83
N ALA A 4 -25.05 -24.15 14.98
CA ALA A 4 -24.57 -22.76 15.03
C ALA A 4 -23.04 -22.58 14.84
N ASN A 5 -22.28 -23.67 14.69
CA ASN A 5 -20.80 -23.60 14.72
C ASN A 5 -20.10 -23.89 13.38
N LYS A 6 -20.85 -24.08 12.28
CA LYS A 6 -20.26 -24.20 10.93
C LYS A 6 -20.19 -22.87 10.16
N GLU A 7 -21.00 -21.87 10.51
CA GLU A 7 -21.04 -20.60 9.79
C GLU A 7 -19.87 -19.64 10.08
N LYS A 8 -19.07 -19.89 11.12
CA LYS A 8 -17.95 -18.99 11.49
C LYS A 8 -16.62 -19.30 10.80
N LYS A 9 -16.53 -20.35 9.98
CA LYS A 9 -15.28 -20.73 9.27
C LYS A 9 -15.13 -20.15 7.86
N GLY A 10 -16.19 -19.61 7.25
CA GLY A 10 -16.15 -19.14 5.86
C GLY A 10 -15.79 -17.67 5.64
N LYS A 11 -15.76 -16.83 6.70
CA LYS A 11 -15.61 -15.36 6.58
C LYS A 11 -14.19 -14.85 6.78
N LYS A 12 -13.16 -15.65 6.50
CA LYS A 12 -11.76 -15.24 6.70
C LYS A 12 -10.87 -15.26 5.45
N GLU A 13 -11.40 -15.66 4.29
CA GLU A 13 -10.56 -16.00 3.14
C GLU A 13 -10.92 -15.29 1.82
N GLU A 14 -11.37 -14.04 1.89
CA GLU A 14 -11.37 -13.18 0.71
C GLU A 14 -10.81 -11.79 1.05
N LEU A 15 -9.59 -11.77 1.58
CA LEU A 15 -8.70 -10.63 1.35
C LEU A 15 -8.48 -10.57 -0.16
N LYS A 16 -9.35 -9.82 -0.85
CA LYS A 16 -9.24 -9.53 -2.29
C LYS A 16 -7.77 -9.26 -2.59
N LYS A 17 -7.15 -10.11 -3.41
CA LYS A 17 -5.80 -9.87 -3.92
C LYS A 17 -5.82 -8.48 -4.56
N ILE A 18 -5.23 -7.50 -3.89
CA ILE A 18 -5.05 -6.17 -4.46
C ILE A 18 -4.18 -6.42 -5.68
N HIS A 19 -4.74 -6.19 -6.87
CA HIS A 19 -3.98 -6.28 -8.11
C HIS A 19 -2.97 -5.13 -8.10
N LEU A 20 -1.76 -5.41 -7.59
CA LEU A 20 -0.67 -4.45 -7.44
C LEU A 20 -0.26 -3.83 -8.78
N ASP A 21 -0.59 -4.49 -9.89
CA ASP A 21 -0.25 -4.10 -11.26
C ASP A 21 -0.73 -2.69 -11.63
N ASN A 22 -1.79 -2.19 -10.95
CA ASN A 22 -2.37 -0.87 -11.20
C ASN A 22 -2.26 0.10 -10.02
N LEU A 23 -1.56 -0.26 -8.93
CA LEU A 23 -1.42 0.63 -7.78
C LEU A 23 -0.43 1.76 -8.10
N ARG A 24 -0.96 2.89 -8.54
CA ARG A 24 -0.20 4.12 -8.77
C ARG A 24 -0.24 4.99 -7.52
N GLY A 25 0.85 4.98 -6.75
CA GLY A 25 1.04 5.87 -5.61
C GLY A 25 1.58 7.23 -6.05
N ARG A 26 0.93 8.31 -5.62
CA ARG A 26 1.53 9.65 -5.59
C ARG A 26 2.08 9.89 -4.20
N VAL A 27 3.31 10.39 -4.12
CA VAL A 27 3.93 10.74 -2.86
C VAL A 27 4.40 12.19 -2.93
N ILE A 28 3.96 12.99 -1.96
CA ILE A 28 4.43 14.36 -1.80
C ILE A 28 5.45 14.35 -0.67
N ILE A 29 6.69 14.74 -0.98
CA ILE A 29 7.76 14.86 0.01
C ILE A 29 7.89 16.32 0.38
N PHE A 30 7.59 16.67 1.64
CA PHE A 30 7.71 18.03 2.14
C PHE A 30 9.11 18.36 2.65
N ASP A 31 9.71 17.43 3.40
CA ASP A 31 11.06 17.55 3.97
C ASP A 31 11.86 16.28 3.64
N PRO A 32 12.66 16.29 2.55
CA PRO A 32 13.42 15.14 2.11
C PRO A 32 14.55 14.76 3.09
N GLU A 33 15.09 15.71 3.84
CA GLU A 33 16.19 15.46 4.78
C GLU A 33 15.74 14.72 6.04
N LYS A 34 14.47 14.88 6.43
CA LYS A 34 13.89 14.20 7.58
C LYS A 34 13.12 12.93 7.22
N SER A 35 12.67 12.78 5.98
CA SER A 35 11.90 11.62 5.55
C SER A 35 12.79 10.41 5.27
N GLU A 36 12.62 9.33 6.03
CA GLU A 36 13.29 8.05 5.76
C GLU A 36 12.89 7.49 4.37
N PHE A 37 11.63 7.69 3.98
CA PHE A 37 11.15 7.32 2.65
C PHE A 37 11.89 8.08 1.54
N ALA A 38 12.08 9.38 1.70
CA ALA A 38 12.85 10.19 0.74
C ALA A 38 14.32 9.74 0.67
N LYS A 39 14.95 9.44 1.81
CA LYS A 39 16.33 8.92 1.85
C LYS A 39 16.47 7.59 1.13
N ASN A 40 15.55 6.65 1.39
CA ASN A 40 15.56 5.33 0.77
C ASN A 40 15.41 5.41 -0.75
N LEU A 41 14.60 6.36 -1.24
CA LEU A 41 14.43 6.63 -2.66
C LEU A 41 15.43 7.66 -3.23
N LYS A 42 16.39 8.13 -2.42
CA LYS A 42 17.39 9.16 -2.78
C LYS A 42 16.79 10.45 -3.33
N LEU A 43 15.59 10.81 -2.86
CA LEU A 43 14.90 12.04 -3.21
C LEU A 43 15.47 13.19 -2.37
N LYS A 44 15.88 14.27 -3.03
CA LYS A 44 16.53 15.42 -2.39
C LYS A 44 15.69 16.68 -2.41
N GLU A 45 14.63 16.69 -3.21
CA GLU A 45 13.83 17.88 -3.44
C GLU A 45 12.43 17.71 -2.85
N ARG A 46 11.90 18.82 -2.35
CA ARG A 46 10.50 18.94 -2.01
C ARG A 46 9.68 18.97 -3.29
N ALA A 47 9.05 17.85 -3.63
CA ALA A 47 8.27 17.70 -4.85
C ALA A 47 7.20 16.62 -4.71
N GLU A 48 6.29 16.60 -5.69
CA GLU A 48 5.40 15.48 -5.92
C GLU A 48 6.09 14.46 -6.83
N TYR A 49 6.18 13.22 -6.36
CA TYR A 49 6.78 12.10 -7.08
C TYR A 49 5.70 11.10 -7.46
N MET A 50 5.83 10.57 -8.68
CA MET A 50 4.98 9.51 -9.21
C MET A 50 5.86 8.51 -9.95
N GLN A 51 5.65 7.23 -9.69
CA GLN A 51 6.35 6.18 -10.42
C GLN A 51 5.82 6.09 -11.87
N LYS A 52 6.66 6.42 -12.85
CA LYS A 52 6.35 6.19 -14.27
C LYS A 52 6.60 4.71 -14.61
N GLN A 53 5.64 4.07 -15.25
CA GLN A 53 5.85 2.75 -15.86
C GLN A 53 6.62 2.92 -17.18
N LYS A 54 7.53 1.99 -17.46
CA LYS A 54 8.17 1.84 -18.78
C LYS A 54 7.27 1.01 -19.69
#